data_AF-A0A924QVA8-F1
#
_entry.id   AF-A0A924QVA8-F1
#
_cell.length_a   1.000
_cell.length_b   1.000
_cell.length_c   1.000
_cell.angle_alpha   90.00
_cell.angle_beta   90.00
_cell.angle_gamma   90.00
#
_symmetry.space_group_name_H-M   'P 1'
#
loop_
_entity.id
_entity.type
_entity.pdbx_description
1 polymer ?
#
loop_
_entity_poly.entity_id
_entity_poly.type
_entity_poly.pdbx_seq_one_letter_code
_entity_poly.pdbx_strand_id
1 'polypeptide(L)' 'MNIVAFVVGSVLFVGGIVLFGYAWDGSHFSMVMFGAGVLTVSASIAIPFHILKRIDG' A
#
# COMPACT_ATOMS: atom_id res chain seq x y z
N MET A 1 11.07 14.01 4.40
CA MET A 1 10.29 12.77 4.64
C MET A 1 11.09 11.98 5.65
N ASN A 2 10.57 11.78 6.86
CA ASN A 2 11.24 11.00 7.89
C ASN A 2 11.45 9.55 7.38
N ILE A 3 12.53 8.90 7.80
CA ILE A 3 12.85 7.52 7.40
C ILE A 3 11.70 6.56 7.73
N VAL A 4 10.96 6.84 8.81
CA VAL A 4 9.75 6.11 9.18
C VAL A 4 8.69 6.18 8.07
N ALA A 5 8.43 7.37 7.52
CA ALA A 5 7.46 7.55 6.45
C ALA A 5 7.89 6.86 5.15
N PHE A 6 9.19 6.85 4.88
CA PHE A 6 9.74 6.10 3.75
C PHE A 6 9.53 4.59 3.94
N VAL A 7 9.90 4.03 5.09
CA VAL A 7 9.76 2.59 5.37
C VAL A 7 8.28 2.16 5.33
N VAL A 8 7.38 2.92 5.95
CA VAL A 8 5.93 2.62 5.93
C VAL A 8 5.39 2.63 4.50
N GLY A 9 5.77 3.64 3.70
CA GLY A 9 5.41 3.71 2.28
C GLY A 9 5.95 2.51 1.49
N SER A 10 7.22 2.15 1.68
CA SER A 10 7.84 1.00 1.01
C SER A 10 7.14 -0.32 1.35
N VAL A 11 6.82 -0.57 2.61
CA VAL A 11 6.12 -1.79 3.05
C VAL A 11 4.73 -1.86 2.43
N LEU A 12 3.96 -0.76 2.43
CA LEU A 12 2.64 -0.72 1.82
C LEU A 12 2.71 -0.92 0.31
N PHE A 13 3.69 -0.32 -0.36
CA PHE A 13 3.85 -0.48 -1.80
C PHE A 13 4.13 -1.95 -2.16
N VAL A 14 5.11 -2.57 -1.51
CA VAL A 14 5.43 -4.00 -1.73
C VAL A 14 4.25 -4.89 -1.37
N GLY A 15 3.54 -4.62 -0.27
CA GLY A 15 2.33 -5.34 0.11
C GLY A 15 1.21 -5.24 -0.94
N GLY A 16 1.03 -4.08 -1.55
CA GLY A 16 0.07 -3.88 -2.65
C GLY A 16 0.43 -4.69 -3.90
N ILE A 17 1.72 -4.77 -4.25
CA ILE A 17 2.20 -5.60 -5.37
C ILE A 17 1.95 -7.09 -5.10
N VAL A 18 2.18 -7.56 -3.87
CA VAL A 18 1.88 -8.94 -3.46
C VAL A 18 0.39 -9.24 -3.57
N LEU A 19 -0.49 -8.32 -3.16
CA LEU A 19 -1.94 -8.45 -3.31
C LEU A 19 -2.37 -8.58 -4.78
N PHE A 20 -1.74 -7.85 -5.69
CA PHE A 20 -1.97 -8.04 -7.12
C PHE A 20 -1.53 -9.42 -7.61
N GLY A 21 -0.41 -9.96 -7.11
CA GLY A 21 -0.01 -11.33 -7.40
C GLY A 21 -1.11 -12.34 -7.03
N TYR A 22 -1.67 -12.22 -5.82
CA TYR A 22 -2.77 -13.08 -5.36
C TYR A 22 -4.09 -12.89 -6.12
N ALA A 23 -4.30 -11.73 -6.74
CA ALA A 23 -5.47 -11.51 -7.57
C ALA A 23 -5.48 -12.41 -8.83
N TRP A 24 -4.30 -12.75 -9.36
CA TRP A 24 -4.13 -13.58 -10.56
C TRP A 24 -3.95 -15.08 -10.28
N ASP A 25 -3.81 -15.50 -9.02
CA ASP A 25 -3.60 -16.90 -8.62
C ASP A 25 -4.89 -17.77 -8.68
N GLY A 26 -5.98 -17.25 -9.26
CA GLY A 26 -7.25 -17.98 -9.40
C GLY A 26 -8.03 -18.15 -8.07
N SER A 27 -7.67 -17.42 -7.03
CA SER A 27 -8.41 -17.43 -5.76
C SER A 27 -9.85 -16.91 -5.96
N HIS A 28 -10.80 -17.43 -5.17
CA HIS A 28 -12.21 -16.94 -5.20
C HIS A 28 -12.35 -15.44 -4.85
N PHE A 29 -11.29 -14.82 -4.32
CA PHE A 29 -11.27 -13.43 -3.90
C PHE A 29 -10.52 -12.48 -4.86
N SER A 30 -10.29 -12.87 -6.12
CA SER A 30 -9.53 -12.06 -7.10
C SER A 30 -9.93 -10.58 -7.16
N MET A 31 -11.23 -10.28 -7.17
CA MET A 31 -11.71 -8.89 -7.23
C MET A 31 -11.39 -8.11 -5.95
N VAL A 32 -11.49 -8.77 -4.79
CA VAL A 32 -11.17 -8.17 -3.49
C VAL A 32 -9.66 -7.96 -3.36
N MET A 33 -8.85 -8.93 -3.79
CA MET A 33 -7.39 -8.83 -3.77
C MET A 33 -6.88 -7.75 -4.72
N PHE A 34 -7.46 -7.64 -5.91
CA PHE A 34 -7.17 -6.56 -6.85
C PHE A 34 -7.54 -5.20 -6.26
N GLY A 35 -8.77 -5.05 -5.74
CA GLY A 35 -9.22 -3.80 -5.11
C GLY A 35 -8.36 -3.42 -3.91
N ALA A 36 -8.01 -4.38 -3.05
CA ALA A 36 -7.11 -4.18 -1.93
C ALA A 36 -5.73 -3.72 -2.41
N GLY A 37 -5.16 -4.36 -3.43
CA GLY A 37 -3.89 -3.95 -4.04
C GLY A 37 -3.91 -2.48 -4.50
N VAL A 38 -4.97 -2.06 -5.20
CA VAL A 38 -5.15 -0.66 -5.63
C VAL A 38 -5.17 0.28 -4.42
N LEU A 39 -5.96 -0.04 -3.39
CA LEU A 39 -6.06 0.78 -2.19
C LEU A 39 -4.75 0.85 -1.42
N THR A 40 -4.04 -0.27 -1.27
CA THR A 40 -2.76 -0.34 -0.55
C THR A 40 -1.66 0.41 -1.28
N VAL A 41 -1.57 0.31 -2.61
CA VAL A 41 -0.62 1.11 -3.41
C VAL A 41 -0.97 2.60 -3.32
N SER A 42 -2.25 2.96 -3.40
CA SER A 42 -2.70 4.34 -3.25
C SER A 42 -2.35 4.90 -1.86
N ALA A 43 -2.53 4.09 -0.82
CA ALA A 43 -2.18 4.43 0.56
C ALA A 43 -0.66 4.55 0.76
N SER A 44 0.16 3.76 0.05
CA SER A 44 1.63 3.85 0.11
C SER A 44 2.17 5.23 -0.27
N ILE A 45 1.42 5.96 -1.11
CA ILE A 45 1.72 7.34 -1.49
C ILE A 45 1.00 8.31 -0.54
N ALA A 46 -0.29 8.10 -0.29
CA ALA A 46 -1.07 9.02 0.53
C ALA A 46 -0.56 9.16 1.98
N ILE A 47 -0.16 8.05 2.61
CA ILE A 47 0.23 8.02 4.04
C ILE A 47 1.52 8.80 4.31
N PRO A 48 2.64 8.59 3.59
CA PRO A 48 3.86 9.37 3.80
C PRO A 48 3.68 10.87 3.54
N PHE A 49 2.93 11.24 2.50
CA PHE A 49 2.81 12.63 2.06
C PHE A 49 1.76 13.44 2.84
N HIS A 50 0.62 12.84 3.21
CA HIS A 50 -0.51 13.56 3.82
C HIS A 50 -0.68 13.30 5.31
N ILE A 51 -0.39 12.07 5.77
CA ILE A 51 -0.65 11.67 7.16
C ILE A 51 0.60 11.87 8.00
N LEU A 52 1.71 11.20 7.66
CA LEU A 52 2.92 11.22 8.47
C LEU A 52 3.61 12.58 8.48
N LYS A 53 3.47 13.35 7.39
CA LYS A 53 3.92 14.75 7.34
C LYS A 53 3.26 15.65 8.40
N ARG A 54 2.05 15.33 8.88
CA ARG A 54 1.36 16.09 9.95
C ARG A 54 1.77 15.67 11.36
N ILE A 55 2.31 14.45 11.50
CA ILE A 55 2.73 13.91 12.81
C ILE A 55 4.14 14.38 13.16
N ASP A 56 4.98 14.63 12.15
CA ASP A 56 6.38 15.05 12.34
C ASP A 56 6.57 16.53 12.76
N GLY A 57 5.52 17.36 12.82
CA GLY A 57 5.58 18.75 13.35
C GLY A 57 6.21 19.78 12.41
#